data_AF-A0A9P9TV71-F1
#
_entry.id   AF-A0A9P9TV71-F1
#
_cell.length_a   1.000
_cell.length_b   1.000
_cell.length_c   1.000
_cell.angle_alpha   90.00
_cell.angle_beta   90.00
_cell.angle_gamma   90.00
#
_symmetry.space_group_name_H-M   'P 1'
#
loop_
_entity.id
_entity.type
_entity.pdbx_description
1 polymer ?
#
loop_
_entity_poly.entity_id
_entity_poly.type
_entity_poly.pdbx_seq_one_letter_code
_entity_poly.pdbx_strand_id
1 'polypeptide(L)'
;MASKIMSIIGSTLPLIFGILSLSFVAVSFTSRDWVRQEYFPPQLQPLDWKDPVFTLYRSPFVLCGANPSRNGTEVLRYDITCSRFSVSGRGKTACQTPNETDAYSSTTGDWRMCQQIHLSGNLVLAALVFVSVALATLIGLSIVFIPRAVKGGQAAVTTSNDVEESMESSSRRPQKVSAATPAVTGTAAQQPVQSLAIILATYALLVALSVTAMCTFLSQFYGILGLVQSQPDNGIWASLSLGAVQDQQTGDLHHAPWIQGNVLTIYMSLAWLFSILAAGAIGGSWLSNFSNRT
;
A
#
# COMPACT_ATOMS: atom_id res chain seq x y z
N MET A 1 21.58 -14.82 22.40
CA MET A 1 20.37 -13.99 22.57
C MET A 1 20.00 -13.23 21.28
N ALA A 2 20.94 -12.53 20.63
CA ALA A 2 20.72 -11.77 19.39
C ALA A 2 20.12 -12.58 18.21
N SER A 3 20.59 -13.81 17.97
CA SER A 3 20.06 -14.67 16.89
C SER A 3 18.57 -15.04 17.07
N LYS A 4 18.09 -15.22 18.31
CA LYS A 4 16.68 -15.51 18.60
C LYS A 4 15.78 -14.32 18.32
N ILE A 5 16.22 -13.13 18.74
CA ILE A 5 15.51 -11.88 18.51
C ILE A 5 15.40 -11.60 17.01
N MET A 6 16.49 -11.78 16.26
CA MET A 6 16.48 -11.62 14.80
C MET A 6 15.54 -12.60 14.09
N SER A 7 15.46 -13.86 14.54
CA SER A 7 14.53 -14.85 13.98
C SER A 7 13.06 -14.49 14.21
N ILE A 8 12.72 -14.03 15.42
CA ILE A 8 11.35 -13.59 15.76
C ILE A 8 10.97 -12.33 14.98
N ILE A 9 11.87 -11.35 14.93
CA ILE A 9 11.66 -10.11 14.14
C ILE A 9 11.47 -10.47 12.66
N GLY A 10 12.36 -11.27 12.08
CA GLY A 10 12.23 -11.71 10.68
C GLY A 10 10.90 -12.42 10.42
N SER A 11 10.43 -13.24 11.35
CA SER A 11 9.16 -13.98 11.19
C SER A 11 7.90 -13.11 11.28
N THR A 12 7.97 -11.93 11.91
CA THR A 12 6.82 -11.06 12.19
C THR A 12 6.75 -9.84 11.26
N LEU A 13 7.89 -9.32 10.80
CA LEU A 13 7.96 -8.17 9.90
C LEU A 13 7.09 -8.28 8.63
N PRO A 14 7.04 -9.41 7.90
CA PRO A 14 6.17 -9.55 6.74
C PRO A 14 4.70 -9.23 7.02
N LEU A 15 4.20 -9.68 8.17
CA LEU A 15 2.81 -9.47 8.57
C LEU A 15 2.56 -8.00 8.91
N ILE A 16 3.46 -7.38 9.67
CA ILE A 16 3.36 -5.96 10.05
C ILE A 16 3.33 -5.09 8.79
N PHE A 17 4.26 -5.30 7.86
CA PHE A 17 4.31 -4.56 6.61
C PHE A 17 3.10 -4.84 5.71
N GLY A 18 2.59 -6.08 5.68
CA GLY A 18 1.36 -6.41 4.97
C GLY A 18 0.13 -5.65 5.50
N ILE A 19 -0.02 -5.56 6.82
CA ILE A 19 -1.11 -4.81 7.48
C ILE A 19 -1.01 -3.32 7.15
N LEU A 20 0.20 -2.75 7.25
CA LEU A 20 0.43 -1.34 6.91
C LEU A 20 0.11 -1.08 5.43
N SER A 21 0.56 -1.96 4.52
CA SER A 21 0.28 -1.82 3.09
C SER A 21 -1.23 -1.84 2.81
N LEU A 22 -1.99 -2.81 3.34
CA LEU A 22 -3.46 -2.84 3.20
C LEU A 22 -4.11 -1.56 3.75
N SER A 23 -3.66 -1.10 4.92
CA SER A 23 -4.22 0.09 5.57
C SER A 23 -4.07 1.32 4.67
N PHE A 24 -2.87 1.54 4.10
CA PHE A 24 -2.65 2.67 3.20
C PHE A 24 -3.40 2.52 1.87
N VAL A 25 -3.53 1.31 1.31
CA VAL A 25 -4.35 1.08 0.10
C VAL A 25 -5.83 1.39 0.39
N ALA A 26 -6.37 0.95 1.53
CA ALA A 26 -7.75 1.19 1.93
C ALA A 26 -8.03 2.68 2.20
N VAL A 27 -7.11 3.37 2.86
CA VAL A 27 -7.21 4.83 3.07
C VAL A 27 -7.16 5.56 1.73
N SER A 28 -6.27 5.18 0.82
CA SER A 28 -6.21 5.77 -0.53
C SER A 28 -7.50 5.58 -1.33
N PHE A 29 -8.13 4.41 -1.23
CA PHE A 29 -9.42 4.12 -1.87
C PHE A 29 -10.59 4.95 -1.29
N THR A 30 -10.59 5.19 0.02
CA THR A 30 -11.69 5.88 0.71
C THR A 30 -11.51 7.40 0.77
N SER A 31 -10.29 7.89 0.57
CA SER A 31 -9.97 9.32 0.68
C SER A 31 -10.39 10.11 -0.57
N ARG A 32 -10.84 11.34 -0.32
CA ARG A 32 -11.06 12.37 -1.35
C ARG A 32 -9.81 13.20 -1.65
N ASP A 33 -8.82 13.16 -0.77
CA ASP A 33 -7.63 14.04 -0.81
C ASP A 33 -6.51 13.47 -1.69
N TRP A 34 -6.87 13.18 -2.94
CA TRP A 34 -5.91 12.81 -3.97
C TRP A 34 -5.28 14.04 -4.58
N VAL A 35 -6.12 15.01 -4.94
CA VAL A 35 -5.72 16.36 -5.28
C VAL A 35 -6.64 17.35 -4.62
N ARG A 36 -6.13 18.56 -4.45
CA ARG A 36 -6.87 19.67 -3.88
C ARG A 36 -6.58 20.97 -4.59
N GLN A 37 -7.55 21.87 -4.55
CA GLN A 37 -7.47 23.21 -5.08
C GLN A 37 -7.99 24.19 -4.03
N GLU A 38 -7.20 25.20 -3.73
CA GLU A 38 -7.49 26.18 -2.69
C GLU A 38 -8.07 27.46 -3.31
N TYR A 39 -9.14 27.98 -2.72
CA TYR A 39 -9.81 29.19 -3.19
C TYR A 39 -9.60 30.34 -2.20
N PHE A 40 -9.27 31.52 -2.72
CA PHE A 40 -8.89 32.70 -1.94
C PHE A 40 -9.80 33.90 -2.28
N PRO A 41 -9.94 34.87 -1.37
CA PRO A 41 -10.66 36.11 -1.65
C PRO A 41 -10.07 36.85 -2.85
N PRO A 42 -10.90 37.48 -3.71
CA PRO A 42 -10.44 38.07 -4.96
C PRO A 42 -9.55 39.30 -4.73
N GLN A 43 -9.71 39.98 -3.59
CA GLN A 43 -8.86 41.09 -3.19
C GLN A 43 -7.41 40.71 -2.84
N LEU A 44 -7.08 39.43 -2.66
CA LEU A 44 -5.72 39.01 -2.33
C LEU A 44 -4.91 38.69 -3.59
N GLN A 45 -3.68 39.19 -3.65
CA GLN A 45 -2.71 38.77 -4.66
C GLN A 45 -2.16 37.38 -4.34
N PRO A 46 -1.72 36.59 -5.35
CA PRO A 46 -1.14 35.26 -5.15
C PRO A 46 -0.01 35.18 -4.11
N LEU A 47 0.76 36.26 -3.94
CA LEU A 47 1.81 36.35 -2.92
C LEU A 47 1.28 36.43 -1.47
N ASP A 48 0.03 36.87 -1.31
CA ASP A 48 -0.65 37.04 -0.02
C ASP A 48 -1.58 35.87 0.31
N TRP A 49 -1.66 34.85 -0.55
CA TRP A 49 -2.45 33.66 -0.32
C TRP A 49 -1.87 32.83 0.83
N LYS A 50 -2.59 32.81 1.95
CA LYS A 50 -2.24 32.04 3.15
C LYS A 50 -3.41 31.21 3.65
N ASP A 51 -4.56 31.86 3.79
CA ASP A 51 -5.77 31.26 4.34
C ASP A 51 -6.84 31.12 3.26
N PRO A 52 -7.08 29.91 2.73
CA PRO A 52 -8.13 29.71 1.74
C PRO A 52 -9.52 29.82 2.38
N VAL A 53 -10.46 30.40 1.63
CA VAL A 53 -11.89 30.44 1.98
C VAL A 53 -12.45 29.02 2.01
N PHE A 54 -12.08 28.20 1.04
CA PHE A 54 -12.39 26.78 1.01
C PHE A 54 -11.39 26.01 0.13
N THR A 55 -11.44 24.68 0.25
CA THR A 55 -10.63 23.76 -0.54
C THR A 55 -11.54 22.77 -1.25
N LEU A 56 -11.40 22.66 -2.57
CA LEU A 56 -12.00 21.59 -3.36
C LEU A 56 -11.08 20.38 -3.39
N TYR A 57 -11.68 19.19 -3.36
CA TYR A 57 -10.98 17.93 -3.43
C TYR A 57 -11.47 17.13 -4.63
N ARG A 58 -10.56 16.41 -5.28
CA ARG A 58 -10.90 15.43 -6.31
C ARG A 58 -10.12 14.16 -6.09
N SER A 59 -10.75 13.03 -6.37
CA SER A 59 -10.15 11.70 -6.46
C SER A 59 -10.81 10.88 -7.56
N PRO A 60 -10.27 9.71 -7.93
CA PRO A 60 -10.94 8.81 -8.89
C PRO A 60 -12.35 8.36 -8.46
N PHE A 61 -12.68 8.50 -7.16
CA PHE A 61 -13.91 8.00 -6.57
C PHE A 61 -14.80 9.10 -5.99
N VAL A 62 -14.29 10.30 -5.76
CA VAL A 62 -15.00 11.39 -5.10
C VAL A 62 -14.73 12.70 -5.83
N LEU A 63 -15.79 13.42 -6.19
CA LEU A 63 -15.71 14.78 -6.69
C LEU A 63 -16.40 15.71 -5.69
N CYS A 64 -15.70 16.75 -5.24
CA CYS A 64 -16.28 17.78 -4.40
C CYS A 64 -16.52 19.05 -5.20
N GLY A 65 -17.70 19.64 -5.02
CA GLY A 65 -18.06 20.96 -5.53
C GLY A 65 -18.40 21.91 -4.39
N ALA A 66 -18.31 23.21 -4.66
CA ALA A 66 -18.71 24.27 -3.75
C ALA A 66 -20.05 24.88 -4.18
N ASN A 67 -21.01 24.92 -3.26
CA ASN A 67 -22.28 25.60 -3.47
C ASN A 67 -22.31 26.88 -2.62
N PRO A 68 -22.56 28.06 -3.23
CA PRO A 68 -22.64 29.30 -2.47
C PRO A 68 -23.91 29.30 -1.61
N SER A 69 -23.74 29.44 -0.30
CA SER A 69 -24.81 29.75 0.65
C SER A 69 -25.00 31.27 0.65
N ARG A 70 -26.17 31.73 0.23
CA ARG A 70 -26.48 33.15 0.01
C ARG A 70 -27.50 33.67 1.01
N ASN A 71 -27.37 34.94 1.40
CA ASN A 71 -28.42 35.72 2.04
C ASN A 71 -28.77 36.91 1.14
N GLY A 72 -29.89 36.80 0.42
CA GLY A 72 -30.18 37.71 -0.68
C GLY A 72 -29.16 37.55 -1.82
N THR A 73 -28.49 38.64 -2.20
CA THR A 73 -27.46 38.66 -3.25
C THR A 73 -26.06 38.35 -2.75
N GLU A 74 -25.79 38.50 -1.46
CA GLU A 74 -24.46 38.28 -0.87
C GLU A 74 -24.17 36.81 -0.61
N VAL A 75 -22.96 36.37 -0.94
CA VAL A 75 -22.45 35.03 -0.61
C VAL A 75 -21.85 35.07 0.80
N LEU A 76 -22.48 34.35 1.74
CA LEU A 76 -22.02 34.28 3.13
C LEU A 76 -20.91 33.26 3.34
N ARG A 77 -21.08 32.09 2.73
CA ARG A 77 -20.15 30.95 2.86
C ARG A 77 -20.32 29.99 1.69
N TYR A 78 -19.33 29.14 1.47
CA TYR A 78 -19.40 28.05 0.49
C TYR A 78 -19.55 26.72 1.21
N ASP A 79 -20.61 25.99 0.90
CA ASP A 79 -20.82 24.64 1.39
C ASP A 79 -20.19 23.62 0.43
N ILE A 80 -19.28 22.79 0.95
CA ILE A 80 -18.60 21.76 0.16
C ILE A 80 -19.43 20.48 0.15
N THR A 81 -19.97 20.13 -1.01
CA THR A 81 -20.70 18.87 -1.22
C THR A 81 -19.84 17.92 -2.03
N CYS A 82 -19.63 16.72 -1.51
CA CYS A 82 -18.86 15.68 -2.19
C CYS A 82 -19.78 14.54 -2.64
N SER A 83 -19.70 14.19 -3.92
CA SER A 83 -20.40 13.05 -4.49
C SER A 83 -19.42 11.89 -4.64
N ARG A 84 -19.79 10.72 -4.12
CA ARG A 84 -19.04 9.49 -4.32
C ARG A 84 -19.59 8.74 -5.53
N PHE A 85 -18.68 8.44 -6.44
CA PHE A 85 -18.92 7.81 -7.72
C PHE A 85 -18.65 6.32 -7.62
N SER A 86 -19.52 5.50 -8.20
CA SER A 86 -19.34 4.04 -8.19
C SER A 86 -18.33 3.59 -9.23
N VAL A 87 -17.67 2.47 -8.98
CA VAL A 87 -16.50 2.08 -9.77
C VAL A 87 -16.84 1.46 -11.13
N SER A 88 -18.13 1.33 -11.46
CA SER A 88 -18.61 0.86 -12.77
C SER A 88 -19.96 1.48 -13.15
N GLY A 89 -20.23 1.52 -14.46
CA GLY A 89 -21.47 2.00 -15.07
C GLY A 89 -21.34 3.32 -15.86
N ARG A 90 -22.42 3.73 -16.53
CA ARG A 90 -22.53 4.96 -17.32
C ARG A 90 -22.72 6.17 -16.38
N GLY A 91 -21.92 7.25 -16.52
CA GLY A 91 -21.96 8.42 -15.63
C GLY A 91 -21.52 8.18 -14.18
N LYS A 92 -20.77 7.10 -13.93
CA LYS A 92 -20.62 6.54 -12.58
C LYS A 92 -19.25 6.74 -11.95
N THR A 93 -18.20 7.09 -12.71
CA THR A 93 -16.86 7.43 -12.22
C THR A 93 -16.73 8.93 -11.95
N ALA A 94 -15.75 9.35 -11.13
CA ALA A 94 -15.59 10.77 -10.77
C ALA A 94 -15.18 11.66 -11.95
N CYS A 95 -14.76 11.09 -13.07
CA CYS A 95 -14.54 11.81 -14.33
C CYS A 95 -15.67 11.50 -15.30
N GLN A 96 -16.54 12.48 -15.56
CA GLN A 96 -17.60 12.37 -16.57
C GLN A 96 -16.99 12.64 -17.95
N THR A 97 -17.18 11.73 -18.90
CA THR A 97 -16.66 11.91 -20.25
C THR A 97 -17.43 13.03 -20.99
N PRO A 98 -16.79 13.78 -21.90
CA PRO A 98 -17.43 14.84 -22.70
C PRO A 98 -18.65 14.40 -23.55
N ASN A 99 -18.90 13.10 -23.69
CA ASN A 99 -20.08 12.56 -24.38
C ASN A 99 -21.31 12.42 -23.45
N GLU A 100 -21.16 12.71 -22.14
CA GLU A 100 -22.22 12.63 -21.12
C GLU A 100 -22.55 13.99 -20.49
N THR A 101 -21.66 14.97 -20.62
CA THR A 101 -21.88 16.37 -20.30
C THR A 101 -21.44 17.16 -21.51
N ASP A 102 -22.37 17.92 -22.11
CA ASP A 102 -22.12 18.77 -23.29
C ASP A 102 -20.72 19.41 -23.21
N ALA A 103 -19.91 19.20 -24.26
CA ALA A 103 -18.61 19.82 -24.56
C ALA A 103 -17.77 20.37 -23.38
N TYR A 104 -16.56 19.82 -23.17
CA TYR A 104 -15.49 20.38 -22.30
C TYR A 104 -15.99 21.14 -21.06
N SER A 105 -16.01 20.49 -19.89
CA SER A 105 -16.23 21.19 -18.63
C SER A 105 -14.90 21.42 -17.93
N SER A 106 -14.68 22.64 -17.40
CA SER A 106 -13.58 22.96 -16.48
C SER A 106 -13.59 22.09 -15.22
N THR A 107 -14.72 21.42 -14.95
CA THR A 107 -14.89 20.51 -13.83
C THR A 107 -14.55 19.06 -14.19
N THR A 108 -14.78 18.64 -15.44
CA THR A 108 -14.66 17.23 -15.88
C THR A 108 -13.44 16.96 -16.77
N GLY A 109 -12.83 18.00 -17.36
CA GLY A 109 -11.70 17.93 -18.29
C GLY A 109 -11.97 17.13 -19.57
N ASP A 110 -10.90 16.84 -20.32
CA ASP A 110 -10.97 16.12 -21.60
C ASP A 110 -10.98 14.59 -21.44
N TRP A 111 -11.41 13.86 -22.48
CA TRP A 111 -11.53 12.39 -22.49
C TRP A 111 -10.22 11.67 -22.13
N ARG A 112 -9.07 12.23 -22.53
CA ARG A 112 -7.74 11.68 -22.23
C ARG A 112 -7.44 11.71 -20.74
N MET A 113 -7.82 12.81 -20.09
CA MET A 113 -7.67 12.99 -18.65
C MET A 113 -8.56 12.00 -17.90
N CYS A 114 -9.81 11.82 -18.34
CA CYS A 114 -10.71 10.82 -17.75
C CYS A 114 -10.16 9.40 -17.85
N GLN A 115 -9.54 9.02 -18.97
CA GLN A 115 -8.92 7.71 -19.10
C GLN A 115 -7.82 7.48 -18.05
N GLN A 116 -6.99 8.49 -17.79
CA GLN A 116 -5.92 8.39 -16.78
C GLN A 116 -6.49 8.28 -15.35
N ILE A 117 -7.53 9.06 -15.04
CA ILE A 117 -8.21 9.00 -13.75
C ILE A 117 -8.86 7.64 -13.53
N HIS A 118 -9.52 7.08 -14.55
CA HIS A 118 -10.13 5.75 -14.48
C HIS A 118 -9.07 4.66 -14.30
N LEU A 119 -7.97 4.75 -15.05
CA LEU A 119 -6.86 3.82 -14.90
C LEU A 119 -6.28 3.87 -13.49
N SER A 120 -6.06 5.08 -12.96
CA SER A 120 -5.60 5.27 -11.58
C SER A 120 -6.54 4.61 -10.56
N GLY A 121 -7.85 4.86 -10.66
CA GLY A 121 -8.85 4.27 -9.76
C GLY A 121 -8.93 2.74 -9.85
N ASN A 122 -8.94 2.19 -11.06
CA ASN A 122 -8.97 0.75 -11.28
C ASN A 122 -7.72 0.04 -10.74
N LEU A 123 -6.55 0.68 -10.87
CA LEU A 123 -5.32 0.16 -10.30
C LEU A 123 -5.37 0.11 -8.76
N VAL A 124 -6.00 1.08 -8.08
CA VAL A 124 -6.21 1.00 -6.61
C VAL A 124 -7.15 -0.13 -6.25
N LEU A 125 -8.23 -0.33 -6.99
CA LEU A 125 -9.12 -1.46 -6.75
C LEU A 125 -8.39 -2.79 -6.90
N ALA A 126 -7.61 -2.94 -7.97
CA ALA A 126 -6.79 -4.13 -8.18
C ALA A 126 -5.82 -4.32 -7.01
N ALA A 127 -5.11 -3.26 -6.60
CA ALA A 127 -4.23 -3.31 -5.44
C ALA A 127 -4.96 -3.74 -4.16
N LEU A 128 -6.18 -3.27 -3.92
CA LEU A 128 -6.98 -3.64 -2.76
C LEU A 128 -7.31 -5.14 -2.75
N VAL A 129 -7.63 -5.72 -3.92
CA VAL A 129 -7.87 -7.16 -4.06
C VAL A 129 -6.59 -7.95 -3.78
N PHE A 130 -5.49 -7.61 -4.47
CA PHE A 130 -4.24 -8.34 -4.34
C PHE A 130 -3.64 -8.24 -2.93
N VAL A 131 -3.69 -7.07 -2.29
CA VAL A 131 -3.17 -6.91 -0.93
C VAL A 131 -4.04 -7.62 0.10
N SER A 132 -5.34 -7.74 -0.13
CA SER A 132 -6.23 -8.53 0.74
C SER A 132 -5.94 -10.02 0.65
N VAL A 133 -5.73 -10.55 -0.56
CA VAL A 133 -5.30 -11.94 -0.79
C VAL A 133 -3.90 -12.18 -0.18
N ALA A 134 -2.99 -11.23 -0.36
CA ALA A 134 -1.66 -11.28 0.25
C ALA A 134 -1.74 -11.32 1.77
N LEU A 135 -2.58 -10.48 2.39
CA LEU A 135 -2.74 -10.47 3.85
C LEU A 135 -3.33 -11.78 4.37
N ALA A 136 -4.36 -12.33 3.71
CA ALA A 136 -4.92 -13.64 4.09
C ALA A 136 -3.85 -14.74 4.05
N THR A 137 -3.01 -14.73 3.01
CA THR A 137 -1.91 -15.68 2.86
C THR A 137 -0.81 -15.44 3.92
N LEU A 138 -0.47 -14.18 4.20
CA LEU A 138 0.47 -13.79 5.26
C LEU A 138 0.02 -14.31 6.62
N ILE A 139 -1.25 -14.12 6.99
CA ILE A 139 -1.79 -14.61 8.26
C ILE A 139 -1.62 -16.13 8.35
N GLY A 140 -2.00 -16.86 7.29
CA GLY A 140 -1.85 -18.32 7.23
C GLY A 140 -0.40 -18.77 7.40
N LEU A 141 0.55 -18.13 6.70
CA LEU A 141 1.97 -18.46 6.79
C LEU A 141 2.59 -18.01 8.11
N SER A 142 2.17 -16.89 8.68
CA SER A 142 2.63 -16.40 9.99
C SER A 142 2.29 -17.37 11.11
N ILE A 143 1.15 -18.06 11.06
CA ILE A 143 0.79 -19.14 12.00
C ILE A 143 1.81 -20.31 11.93
N VAL A 144 2.47 -20.51 10.80
CA VAL A 144 3.49 -21.55 10.61
C VAL A 144 4.88 -21.04 11.04
N PHE A 145 5.28 -19.84 10.59
CA PHE A 145 6.65 -19.36 10.76
C PHE A 145 6.93 -18.76 12.15
N ILE A 146 5.98 -18.05 12.77
CA ILE A 146 6.19 -17.43 14.09
C ILE A 146 6.42 -18.50 15.17
N PRO A 147 5.59 -19.54 15.31
CA PRO A 147 5.83 -20.57 16.33
C PRO A 147 7.12 -21.36 16.08
N ARG A 148 7.52 -21.56 14.82
CA ARG A 148 8.79 -22.20 14.47
C ARG A 148 10.00 -21.34 14.88
N ALA A 149 9.93 -20.02 14.71
CA ALA A 149 10.97 -19.10 15.17
C ALA A 149 11.10 -19.12 16.70
N VAL A 150 9.97 -19.19 17.44
CA VAL A 150 9.95 -19.27 18.90
C VAL A 150 10.49 -20.62 19.41
N LYS A 151 10.04 -21.75 18.84
CA LYS A 151 10.44 -23.11 19.25
C LYS A 151 11.85 -23.49 18.81
N GLY A 152 12.27 -23.10 17.61
CA GLY A 152 13.63 -23.34 17.10
C GLY A 152 14.72 -22.68 17.94
N GLY A 153 14.37 -21.63 18.70
CA GLY A 153 15.26 -21.02 19.69
C GLY A 153 15.37 -21.79 21.02
N GLN A 154 14.53 -22.79 21.31
CA GLN A 154 14.60 -23.58 22.55
C GLN A 154 15.49 -24.82 22.44
N ALA A 155 15.63 -25.41 21.25
CA ALA A 155 16.43 -26.62 21.04
C ALA A 155 17.96 -26.41 21.17
N ALA A 156 18.45 -25.16 21.19
CA ALA A 156 19.87 -24.84 21.25
C ALA A 156 20.42 -24.55 22.67
N VAL A 157 19.64 -24.80 23.73
CA VAL A 157 20.04 -24.44 25.12
C VAL A 157 20.11 -25.65 26.07
N THR A 158 19.79 -26.87 25.63
CA THR A 158 19.67 -28.03 26.53
C THR A 158 20.65 -29.18 26.23
N THR A 159 21.86 -28.88 25.76
CA THR A 159 22.94 -29.88 25.68
C THR A 159 24.28 -29.25 26.03
N SER A 160 24.55 -29.08 27.32
CA SER A 160 25.89 -29.16 27.88
C SER A 160 25.78 -29.23 29.40
N ASN A 161 26.45 -30.22 29.99
CA ASN A 161 26.63 -30.47 31.42
C ASN A 161 25.59 -31.42 32.00
N ASP A 162 25.85 -32.71 31.83
CA ASP A 162 25.63 -33.74 32.85
C ASP A 162 26.27 -35.04 32.34
N VAL A 163 27.54 -35.27 32.66
CA VAL A 163 28.05 -36.55 33.20
C VAL A 163 29.38 -36.25 33.92
N GLU A 164 29.31 -36.49 35.23
CA GLU A 164 30.37 -36.59 36.23
C GLU A 164 31.72 -37.13 35.74
N GLU A 165 32.73 -36.39 36.15
CA GLU A 165 34.12 -36.80 36.33
C GLU A 165 34.19 -37.75 37.55
N SER A 166 34.43 -39.04 37.32
CA SER A 166 34.88 -39.97 38.36
C SER A 166 35.98 -40.89 37.85
N MET A 167 37.07 -40.90 38.62
CA MET A 167 38.37 -41.52 38.45
C MET A 167 38.42 -43.02 38.09
N GLU A 168 39.58 -43.37 37.53
CA GLU A 168 40.38 -44.60 37.75
C GLU A 168 40.17 -45.87 36.89
N SER A 169 41.25 -46.17 36.16
CA SER A 169 42.04 -47.41 36.24
C SER A 169 41.64 -48.66 35.42
N SER A 170 42.62 -49.07 34.58
CA SER A 170 43.04 -50.46 34.32
C SER A 170 42.38 -51.32 33.21
N SER A 171 43.21 -51.63 32.21
CA SER A 171 43.53 -52.99 31.73
C SER A 171 42.55 -53.84 30.88
N ARG A 172 43.08 -54.30 29.73
CA ARG A 172 42.89 -55.60 29.02
C ARG A 172 41.58 -55.95 28.27
N ARG A 173 41.76 -56.07 26.94
CA ARG A 173 41.29 -57.12 25.97
C ARG A 173 39.78 -57.32 25.64
N PRO A 174 39.47 -57.96 24.48
CA PRO A 174 38.23 -57.77 23.69
C PRO A 174 37.21 -58.94 23.77
N GLN A 175 36.10 -58.78 23.03
CA GLN A 175 34.89 -59.62 22.80
C GLN A 175 33.66 -58.99 23.48
N LYS A 176 32.48 -58.89 22.87
CA LYS A 176 31.75 -59.92 22.09
C LYS A 176 30.60 -59.27 21.30
N VAL A 177 30.30 -59.84 20.14
CA VAL A 177 29.14 -59.53 19.27
C VAL A 177 27.83 -59.69 20.04
N SER A 178 26.93 -58.70 19.93
CA SER A 178 25.49 -58.91 20.10
C SER A 178 24.75 -58.07 19.06
N ALA A 179 24.04 -58.77 18.18
CA ALA A 179 23.18 -58.20 17.17
C ALA A 179 21.98 -57.51 17.85
N ALA A 180 21.81 -56.22 17.60
CA ALA A 180 20.58 -55.50 17.88
C ALA A 180 20.05 -54.95 16.56
N THR A 181 19.00 -55.60 16.08
CA THR A 181 18.11 -55.15 15.01
C THR A 181 17.65 -53.72 15.28
N PRO A 182 17.79 -52.75 14.36
CA PRO A 182 17.15 -51.46 14.54
C PRO A 182 15.65 -51.60 14.24
N ALA A 183 14.83 -51.47 15.28
CA ALA A 183 13.40 -51.22 15.14
C ALA A 183 13.20 -49.81 14.56
N VAL A 184 13.28 -49.67 13.23
CA VAL A 184 12.82 -48.47 12.52
C VAL A 184 11.31 -48.60 12.35
N THR A 185 10.55 -48.11 13.34
CA THR A 185 9.10 -48.00 13.23
C THR A 185 8.70 -46.54 13.30
N GLY A 186 8.51 -45.97 12.10
CA GLY A 186 7.39 -45.09 11.77
C GLY A 186 7.20 -43.78 12.54
N THR A 187 7.72 -42.68 11.98
CA THR A 187 6.97 -41.43 11.76
C THR A 187 7.77 -40.52 10.81
N ALA A 188 7.84 -40.87 9.53
CA ALA A 188 8.48 -40.02 8.51
C ALA A 188 7.74 -40.14 7.17
N ALA A 189 6.48 -39.70 7.12
CA ALA A 189 5.72 -39.74 5.85
C ALA A 189 4.66 -38.63 5.70
N GLN A 190 4.79 -37.50 6.41
CA GLN A 190 3.90 -36.34 6.22
C GLN A 190 4.63 -35.05 5.77
N GLN A 191 5.95 -35.12 5.53
CA GLN A 191 6.79 -33.95 5.30
C GLN A 191 6.86 -33.39 3.85
N PRO A 192 6.65 -34.14 2.74
CA PRO A 192 6.89 -33.57 1.41
C PRO A 192 5.74 -32.70 0.88
N VAL A 193 4.48 -33.03 1.20
CA VAL A 193 3.31 -32.29 0.67
C VAL A 193 3.15 -30.94 1.37
N GLN A 194 3.43 -30.89 2.68
CA GLN A 194 3.40 -29.64 3.44
C GLN A 194 4.50 -28.65 3.02
N SER A 195 5.69 -29.13 2.61
CA SER A 195 6.77 -28.26 2.16
C SER A 195 6.45 -27.61 0.81
N LEU A 196 5.93 -28.38 -0.16
CA LEU A 196 5.57 -27.86 -1.48
C LEU A 196 4.43 -26.82 -1.39
N ALA A 197 3.39 -27.07 -0.59
CA ALA A 197 2.29 -26.13 -0.42
C ALA A 197 2.75 -24.80 0.19
N ILE A 198 3.65 -24.83 1.18
CA ILE A 198 4.23 -23.62 1.79
C ILE A 198 5.07 -22.86 0.76
N ILE A 199 5.86 -23.56 -0.06
CA ILE A 199 6.67 -22.95 -1.11
C ILE A 199 5.78 -22.25 -2.13
N LEU A 200 4.76 -22.94 -2.66
CA LEU A 200 3.82 -22.37 -3.63
C LEU A 200 3.05 -21.17 -3.04
N ALA A 201 2.58 -21.28 -1.80
CA ALA A 201 1.91 -20.17 -1.11
C ALA A 201 2.83 -18.96 -0.92
N THR A 202 4.12 -19.19 -0.63
CA THR A 202 5.12 -18.12 -0.48
C THR A 202 5.37 -17.41 -1.81
N TYR A 203 5.49 -18.15 -2.91
CA TYR A 203 5.64 -17.53 -4.25
C TYR A 203 4.37 -16.79 -4.69
N ALA A 204 3.18 -17.37 -4.47
CA ALA A 204 1.91 -16.70 -4.76
C ALA A 204 1.76 -15.40 -3.95
N LEU A 205 2.18 -15.41 -2.69
CA LEU A 205 2.23 -14.23 -1.83
C LEU A 205 3.19 -13.16 -2.38
N LEU A 206 4.40 -13.54 -2.79
CA LEU A 206 5.35 -12.61 -3.40
C LEU A 206 4.78 -11.96 -4.66
N VAL A 207 4.15 -12.75 -5.54
CA VAL A 207 3.47 -12.21 -6.73
C VAL A 207 2.36 -11.23 -6.34
N ALA A 208 1.52 -11.57 -5.37
CA ALA A 208 0.43 -10.69 -4.93
C ALA A 208 0.96 -9.37 -4.34
N LEU A 209 2.04 -9.40 -3.54
CA LEU A 209 2.69 -8.20 -3.01
C LEU A 209 3.35 -7.36 -4.11
N SER A 210 4.03 -7.99 -5.07
CA SER A 210 4.63 -7.31 -6.22
C SER A 210 3.59 -6.62 -7.10
N VAL A 211 2.48 -7.31 -7.40
CA VAL A 211 1.37 -6.74 -8.15
C VAL A 211 0.74 -5.57 -7.38
N THR A 212 0.56 -5.71 -6.07
CA THR A 212 0.07 -4.61 -5.21
C THR A 212 0.98 -3.39 -5.30
N ALA A 213 2.29 -3.57 -5.15
CA ALA A 213 3.27 -2.49 -5.23
C ALA A 213 3.23 -1.81 -6.61
N MET A 214 3.18 -2.60 -7.68
CA MET A 214 3.11 -2.08 -9.04
C MET A 214 1.81 -1.31 -9.29
N CYS A 215 0.67 -1.86 -8.88
CA CYS A 215 -0.64 -1.20 -9.05
C CYS A 215 -0.72 0.11 -8.26
N THR A 216 -0.24 0.16 -7.02
CA THR A 216 -0.24 1.40 -6.21
C THR A 216 0.73 2.44 -6.76
N PHE A 217 1.92 2.03 -7.20
CA PHE A 217 2.87 2.92 -7.87
C PHE A 217 2.31 3.49 -9.18
N LEU A 218 1.78 2.64 -10.07
CA LEU A 218 1.19 3.09 -11.33
C LEU A 218 -0.06 3.95 -11.08
N SER A 219 -0.86 3.62 -10.07
CA SER A 219 -2.02 4.42 -9.69
C SER A 219 -1.61 5.82 -9.22
N GLN A 220 -0.54 5.93 -8.42
CA GLN A 220 0.05 7.21 -8.03
C GLN A 220 0.50 8.00 -9.26
N PHE A 221 1.24 7.36 -10.16
CA PHE A 221 1.73 7.98 -11.40
C PHE A 221 0.59 8.52 -12.28
N TYR A 222 -0.38 7.68 -12.62
CA TYR A 222 -1.53 8.09 -13.43
C TYR A 222 -2.45 9.08 -12.70
N GLY A 223 -2.51 9.01 -11.37
CA GLY A 223 -3.22 9.97 -10.55
C GLY A 223 -2.58 11.37 -10.65
N ILE A 224 -1.25 11.47 -10.59
CA ILE A 224 -0.52 12.73 -10.80
C ILE A 224 -0.73 13.25 -12.23
N LEU A 225 -0.60 12.38 -13.24
CA LEU A 225 -0.82 12.81 -14.63
C LEU A 225 -2.24 13.32 -14.87
N GLY A 226 -3.25 12.58 -14.43
CA GLY A 226 -4.66 12.91 -14.72
C GLY A 226 -5.21 14.02 -13.84
N LEU A 227 -4.97 13.96 -12.53
CA LEU A 227 -5.59 14.87 -11.56
C LEU A 227 -4.78 16.14 -11.31
N VAL A 228 -3.50 16.18 -11.70
CA VAL A 228 -2.64 17.36 -11.53
C VAL A 228 -2.16 17.89 -12.87
N GLN A 229 -1.35 17.13 -13.62
CA GLN A 229 -0.65 17.68 -14.78
C GLN A 229 -1.55 17.97 -15.98
N SER A 230 -2.58 17.14 -16.19
CA SER A 230 -3.51 17.29 -17.31
C SER A 230 -4.64 18.29 -17.03
N GLN A 231 -4.62 18.97 -15.87
CA GLN A 231 -5.61 20.00 -15.56
C GLN A 231 -5.30 21.26 -16.39
N PRO A 232 -6.28 21.79 -17.16
CA PRO A 232 -6.10 23.00 -17.95
C PRO A 232 -5.56 24.18 -17.13
N ASP A 233 -6.10 24.36 -15.91
CA ASP A 233 -5.66 25.38 -14.98
C ASP A 233 -4.14 25.32 -14.75
N ASN A 234 -3.59 24.12 -14.52
CA ASN A 234 -2.17 23.96 -14.21
C ASN A 234 -1.28 24.31 -15.40
N GLY A 235 -1.74 24.08 -16.64
CA GLY A 235 -1.05 24.55 -17.84
C GLY A 235 -1.04 26.06 -17.95
N ILE A 236 -2.16 26.72 -17.66
CA ILE A 236 -2.27 28.19 -17.65
C ILE A 236 -1.33 28.79 -16.59
N TRP A 237 -1.39 28.27 -15.37
CA TRP A 237 -0.50 28.64 -14.26
C TRP A 237 0.99 28.50 -14.59
N ALA A 238 1.37 27.46 -15.33
CA ALA A 238 2.77 27.25 -15.73
C ALA A 238 3.21 28.17 -16.89
N SER A 239 2.28 28.68 -17.68
CA SER A 239 2.57 29.44 -18.91
C SER A 239 2.58 30.96 -18.75
N LEU A 240 1.95 31.47 -17.68
CA LEU A 240 1.76 32.90 -17.46
C LEU A 240 2.69 33.44 -16.37
N SER A 241 3.05 34.73 -16.47
CA SER A 241 3.68 35.44 -15.37
C SER A 241 2.69 35.56 -14.20
N LEU A 242 3.19 35.56 -12.95
CA LEU A 242 2.35 35.51 -11.74
C LEU A 242 1.19 36.55 -11.73
N GLY A 243 1.42 37.76 -12.25
CA GLY A 243 0.39 38.80 -12.33
C GLY A 243 -0.67 38.56 -13.40
N ALA A 244 -0.31 37.94 -14.53
CA ALA A 244 -1.22 37.70 -15.64
C ALA A 244 -2.22 36.54 -15.38
N VAL A 245 -1.87 35.62 -14.48
CA VAL A 245 -2.81 34.55 -14.07
C VAL A 245 -4.01 35.13 -13.32
N GLN A 246 -3.78 36.17 -12.50
CA GLN A 246 -4.83 36.78 -11.68
C GLN A 246 -5.90 37.45 -12.55
N ASP A 247 -5.50 38.12 -13.63
CA ASP A 247 -6.43 38.77 -14.57
C ASP A 247 -7.32 37.79 -15.35
N GLN A 248 -6.90 36.52 -15.47
CA GLN A 248 -7.69 35.47 -16.12
C GLN A 248 -8.67 34.76 -15.18
N GLN A 249 -8.55 34.94 -13.87
CA GLN A 249 -9.46 34.33 -12.91
C GLN A 249 -10.74 35.15 -12.79
N THR A 250 -11.75 34.77 -13.58
CA THR A 250 -13.05 35.43 -13.58
C THR A 250 -13.92 34.97 -12.40
N GLY A 251 -14.52 35.92 -11.67
CA GLY A 251 -15.54 35.64 -10.64
C GLY A 251 -15.27 36.34 -9.31
N ASP A 252 -16.11 36.03 -8.31
CA ASP A 252 -16.01 36.61 -6.95
C ASP A 252 -14.91 35.96 -6.08
N LEU A 253 -14.12 35.03 -6.64
CA LEU A 253 -13.03 34.33 -5.95
C LEU A 253 -11.90 33.96 -6.92
N HIS A 254 -10.68 33.89 -6.36
CA HIS A 254 -9.49 33.38 -7.03
C HIS A 254 -9.18 31.94 -6.57
N HIS A 255 -8.41 31.18 -7.35
CA HIS A 255 -8.05 29.81 -6.99
C HIS A 255 -6.59 29.46 -7.29
N ALA A 256 -5.94 28.67 -6.44
CA ALA A 256 -4.64 28.08 -6.72
C ALA A 256 -4.69 27.02 -7.85
N PRO A 257 -3.53 26.60 -8.39
CA PRO A 257 -3.47 25.40 -9.20
C PRO A 257 -3.89 24.16 -8.42
N TRP A 258 -4.24 23.09 -9.13
CA TRP A 258 -4.43 21.77 -8.52
C TRP A 258 -3.10 21.24 -8.02
N ILE A 259 -3.03 20.86 -6.75
CA ILE A 259 -1.84 20.30 -6.12
C ILE A 259 -2.09 18.87 -5.64
N GLN A 260 -1.02 18.11 -5.49
CA GLN A 260 -1.07 16.74 -4.95
C GLN A 260 -1.56 16.78 -3.49
N GLY A 261 -2.56 15.94 -3.19
CA GLY A 261 -3.08 15.71 -1.85
C GLY A 261 -2.30 14.63 -1.10
N ASN A 262 -2.75 14.29 0.11
CA ASN A 262 -2.06 13.31 0.97
C ASN A 262 -2.04 11.90 0.37
N VAL A 263 -3.03 11.53 -0.44
CA VAL A 263 -3.07 10.20 -1.05
C VAL A 263 -1.93 10.03 -2.05
N LEU A 264 -1.74 11.02 -2.93
CA LEU A 264 -0.71 10.97 -3.97
C LEU A 264 0.70 11.24 -3.44
N THR A 265 0.84 11.97 -2.33
CA THR A 265 2.16 12.28 -1.75
C THR A 265 2.62 11.23 -0.74
N ILE A 266 1.72 10.80 0.15
CA ILE A 266 2.06 9.98 1.33
C ILE A 266 1.50 8.57 1.20
N TYR A 267 0.18 8.42 1.06
CA TYR A 267 -0.44 7.10 1.28
C TYR A 267 -0.08 6.09 0.20
N MET A 268 -0.09 6.47 -1.07
CA MET A 268 0.36 5.55 -2.14
C MET A 268 1.84 5.20 -2.00
N SER A 269 2.68 6.18 -1.67
CA SER A 269 4.12 5.98 -1.40
C SER A 269 4.35 4.93 -0.32
N LEU A 270 3.64 5.05 0.79
CA LEU A 270 3.71 4.10 1.89
C LEU A 270 3.11 2.74 1.50
N ALA A 271 2.03 2.72 0.73
CA ALA A 271 1.38 1.49 0.29
C ALA A 271 2.34 0.59 -0.53
N TRP A 272 2.96 1.12 -1.59
CA TRP A 272 3.90 0.33 -2.39
C TRP A 272 5.20 0.04 -1.64
N LEU A 273 5.70 0.99 -0.83
CA LEU A 273 6.90 0.77 -0.01
C LEU A 273 6.72 -0.40 0.96
N PHE A 274 5.62 -0.42 1.71
CA PHE A 274 5.36 -1.52 2.65
C PHE A 274 5.09 -2.86 1.96
N SER A 275 4.51 -2.86 0.75
CA SER A 275 4.41 -4.08 -0.06
C SER A 275 5.80 -4.63 -0.44
N ILE A 276 6.73 -3.76 -0.86
CA ILE A 276 8.12 -4.15 -1.17
C ILE A 276 8.85 -4.62 0.09
N LEU A 277 8.70 -3.92 1.21
CA LEU A 277 9.31 -4.31 2.49
C LEU A 277 8.77 -5.65 2.99
N ALA A 278 7.48 -5.92 2.83
CA ALA A 278 6.89 -7.24 3.14
C ALA A 278 7.52 -8.34 2.28
N ALA A 279 7.62 -8.13 0.97
CA ALA A 279 8.24 -9.09 0.05
C ALA A 279 9.73 -9.31 0.36
N GLY A 280 10.47 -8.23 0.64
CA GLY A 280 11.88 -8.29 1.04
C GLY A 280 12.07 -9.03 2.37
N ALA A 281 11.20 -8.81 3.35
CA ALA A 281 11.23 -9.51 4.63
C ALA A 281 10.97 -11.02 4.46
N ILE A 282 10.04 -11.41 3.58
CA ILE A 282 9.81 -12.83 3.24
C ILE A 282 11.07 -13.44 2.61
N GLY A 283 11.69 -12.76 1.65
CA GLY A 283 12.92 -13.21 1.01
C GLY A 283 14.09 -13.38 2.00
N GLY A 284 14.30 -12.38 2.86
CA GLY A 284 15.39 -12.37 3.82
C GLY A 284 15.22 -13.33 5.00
N SER A 285 13.99 -13.66 5.39
CA SER A 285 13.72 -14.43 6.62
C SER A 285 13.07 -15.80 6.38
N TRP A 286 12.09 -15.91 5.49
CA TRP A 286 11.35 -17.17 5.30
C TRP A 286 12.05 -18.05 4.27
N LEU A 287 12.53 -17.47 3.17
CA LEU A 287 13.23 -18.21 2.11
C LEU A 287 14.66 -18.60 2.49
N SER A 288 15.39 -17.73 3.20
CA SER A 288 16.74 -18.04 3.70
C SER A 288 16.78 -19.26 4.62
N ASN A 289 15.72 -19.49 5.40
CA ASN A 289 15.57 -20.67 6.26
C ASN A 289 15.39 -21.99 5.49
N PHE A 290 14.96 -21.95 4.22
CA PHE A 290 14.89 -23.16 3.38
C PHE A 290 16.25 -23.50 2.76
N SER A 291 17.04 -22.49 2.37
CA SER A 291 18.36 -22.70 1.75
C SER A 291 19.40 -23.33 2.69
N ASN A 292 19.28 -23.12 4.00
CA ASN A 292 20.21 -23.68 4.98
C ASN A 292 19.89 -25.14 5.39
N ARG A 293 18.87 -25.77 4.79
CA ARG A 293 18.43 -27.14 5.11
C ARG A 293 18.60 -28.14 3.96
N THR A 294 19.15 -27.69 2.83
CA THR A 294 19.59 -28.52 1.70
C THR A 294 21.11 -28.52 1.68
#